data_AF-A0A6J4QYW7-F1
#
_entry.id   AF-A0A6J4QYW7-F1
#
_cell.length_a   1.000
_cell.length_b   1.000
_cell.length_c   1.000
_cell.angle_alpha   90.00
_cell.angle_beta   90.00
_cell.angle_gamma   90.00
#
_symmetry.space_group_name_H-M   'P 1'
#
loop_
_entity.id
_entity.type
_entity.pdbx_description
1 polymer ?
#
loop_
_entity_poly.entity_id
_entity_poly.type
_entity_poly.pdbx_seq_one_letter_code
_entity_poly.pdbx_strand_id
1 'polypeptide(L)'
;MAYSVIVWLVDPGKHPQQDEEEELARAGRDEAPGAATGANLGYTLPRMRYGVYESQDEAEGALSEISDSLQQNRPLRITSQASRQWLIPADRVHYVVCEEVQRPKDQ
;
A
#
# COMPACT_ATOMS: atom_id res chain seq x y z
N MET A 1 -12.43 -11.22 12.26
CA MET A 1 -12.05 -10.61 10.97
C MET A 1 -11.36 -9.30 11.30
N ALA A 2 -10.23 -9.00 10.67
CA ALA A 2 -9.52 -7.73 10.86
C ALA A 2 -9.62 -6.89 9.59
N TYR A 3 -9.36 -5.60 9.68
CA TYR A 3 -9.43 -4.68 8.54
C TYR A 3 -8.07 -4.02 8.34
N SER A 4 -7.55 -4.01 7.13
CA SER A 4 -6.27 -3.39 6.78
C SER A 4 -6.50 -2.13 5.97
N VAL A 5 -5.96 -1.01 6.43
CA VAL A 5 -5.94 0.25 5.66
C VAL A 5 -4.63 0.33 4.89
N ILE A 6 -4.72 0.50 3.57
CA ILE A 6 -3.60 0.50 2.64
C ILE A 6 -3.59 1.81 1.86
N VAL A 7 -2.44 2.47 1.83
CA VAL A 7 -2.19 3.71 1.08
C VAL A 7 -1.46 3.36 -0.20
N TRP A 8 -2.02 3.76 -1.33
CA TRP A 8 -1.40 3.65 -2.65
C TRP A 8 -0.76 4.98 -3.03
N LEU A 9 0.47 4.95 -3.53
CA LEU A 9 1.24 6.14 -3.84
C LEU A 9 1.25 6.46 -5.34
N VAL A 10 1.23 7.74 -5.70
CA VAL A 10 1.47 8.22 -7.08
C VAL A 10 2.97 8.38 -7.28
N ASP A 11 3.47 7.80 -8.39
CA ASP A 11 4.83 8.00 -8.93
C ASP A 11 5.89 8.17 -7.83
N PRO A 12 6.34 7.09 -7.15
CA PRO A 12 7.27 7.18 -6.03
C PRO A 12 8.67 7.75 -6.39
N GLY A 13 8.93 8.06 -7.67
CA GLY A 13 10.28 8.16 -8.20
C GLY A 13 10.96 6.78 -8.28
N LYS A 14 12.26 6.75 -8.57
CA LYS A 14 12.98 5.48 -8.73
C LYS A 14 13.11 4.71 -7.41
N HIS A 15 12.40 3.60 -7.22
CA HIS A 15 12.58 2.76 -6.02
C HIS A 15 13.74 1.76 -6.20
N PRO A 16 14.36 1.26 -5.11
CA PRO A 16 15.60 0.48 -5.20
C PRO A 16 15.50 -0.79 -6.04
N GLN A 17 14.32 -1.42 -6.08
CA GLN A 17 14.05 -2.60 -6.92
C GLN A 17 13.51 -2.25 -8.30
N GLN A 18 13.32 -0.97 -8.63
CA GLN A 18 12.65 -0.57 -9.87
C GLN A 18 13.38 -1.14 -11.09
N ASP A 19 14.71 -1.00 -11.16
CA ASP A 19 15.51 -1.48 -12.30
C ASP A 19 15.38 -2.99 -12.52
N GLU A 20 15.39 -3.77 -11.44
CA GLU A 20 15.21 -5.23 -11.47
C GLU A 20 13.77 -5.59 -11.88
N GLU A 21 12.77 -4.86 -11.39
CA GLU A 21 11.36 -5.01 -11.76
C GLU A 21 11.10 -4.60 -13.22
N GLU A 22 11.78 -3.57 -13.77
CA GLU A 22 11.68 -3.20 -15.18
C GLU A 22 12.28 -4.28 -16.09
N GLU A 23 13.41 -4.87 -15.68
CA GLU A 23 14.05 -5.99 -16.40
C GLU A 23 13.17 -7.24 -16.39
N LEU A 24 12.59 -7.59 -15.24
CA LEU A 24 11.64 -8.69 -15.09
C LEU A 24 10.34 -8.46 -15.87
N ALA A 25 9.82 -7.23 -15.92
CA ALA A 25 8.63 -6.89 -16.70
C ALA A 25 8.88 -6.86 -18.22
N ARG A 26 10.14 -6.66 -18.64
CA ARG A 26 10.57 -6.76 -20.05
C ARG A 26 10.82 -8.20 -20.49
N ALA A 27 11.22 -9.08 -19.57
CA ALA A 27 11.23 -10.52 -19.80
C ALA A 27 9.78 -10.96 -20.06
N GLY A 28 9.53 -11.58 -21.21
CA GLY A 28 8.18 -11.83 -21.71
C GLY A 28 7.29 -12.62 -20.74
N ARG A 29 5.99 -12.61 -21.05
CA ARG A 29 4.89 -13.19 -20.26
C ARG A 29 5.10 -14.63 -19.77
N ASP A 30 6.00 -15.39 -20.39
CA ASP A 30 6.29 -16.79 -20.06
C ASP A 30 7.32 -16.96 -18.93
N GLU A 31 8.11 -15.93 -18.61
CA GLU A 31 9.20 -15.99 -17.62
C GLU A 31 8.94 -15.16 -16.35
N ALA A 32 7.91 -14.30 -16.36
CA ALA A 32 7.56 -13.51 -15.18
C ALA A 32 6.93 -14.38 -14.07
N PRO A 33 7.40 -14.31 -12.81
CA PRO A 33 6.80 -15.04 -11.70
C PRO A 33 5.34 -14.58 -11.48
N GLY A 34 4.37 -15.41 -11.89
CA GLY A 34 2.94 -15.04 -11.90
C GLY A 34 2.23 -15.28 -13.24
N ALA A 35 2.98 -15.67 -14.29
CA ALA A 35 2.43 -16.07 -15.59
C ALA A 35 1.29 -17.11 -15.49
N ALA A 36 1.42 -18.07 -14.57
CA ALA A 36 0.42 -19.11 -14.34
C ALA A 36 -0.88 -18.62 -13.65
N THR A 37 -0.85 -17.45 -13.00
CA THR A 37 -2.00 -16.89 -12.26
C THR A 37 -2.66 -15.70 -12.97
N GLY A 38 -2.19 -15.33 -14.17
CA GLY A 38 -2.72 -14.18 -14.92
C GLY A 38 -2.39 -12.81 -14.30
N ALA A 39 -1.53 -12.78 -13.28
CA ALA A 39 -1.04 -11.56 -12.67
C ALA A 39 0.12 -11.01 -13.51
N ASN A 40 -0.15 -9.99 -14.33
CA ASN A 40 0.91 -9.17 -14.88
C ASN A 40 1.54 -8.40 -13.71
N LEU A 41 2.80 -8.69 -13.36
CA LEU A 41 3.64 -7.82 -12.52
C LEU A 41 3.92 -6.52 -13.29
N GLY A 42 2.89 -5.71 -13.53
CA GLY A 42 3.09 -4.29 -13.79
C GLY A 42 3.61 -3.65 -12.51
N TYR A 43 4.43 -2.61 -12.65
CA TYR A 43 4.88 -1.74 -11.57
C TYR A 43 3.72 -1.53 -10.59
N THR A 44 3.77 -2.24 -9.47
CA THR A 44 2.74 -2.04 -8.46
C THR A 44 3.13 -0.72 -7.83
N LEU A 45 2.38 0.34 -8.13
CA LEU A 45 2.46 1.61 -7.40
C LEU A 45 2.73 1.27 -5.92
N PRO A 46 3.85 1.70 -5.32
CA PRO A 46 4.24 1.19 -4.03
C PRO A 46 3.14 1.49 -3.04
N ARG A 47 2.62 0.42 -2.45
CA ARG A 47 1.58 0.48 -1.44
C ARG A 47 2.21 0.36 -0.06
N MET A 48 1.70 1.13 0.89
CA MET A 48 2.11 1.06 2.29
C MET A 48 0.92 0.72 3.16
N ARG A 49 1.12 -0.20 4.11
CA ARG A 49 0.10 -0.48 5.13
C ARG A 49 0.10 0.65 6.15
N TYR A 50 -1.04 1.31 6.30
CA TYR A 50 -1.25 2.34 7.31
C TYR A 50 -1.47 1.72 8.69
N GLY A 51 -2.36 0.71 8.75
CA GLY A 51 -2.73 0.05 10.00
C GLY A 51 -3.55 -1.22 9.76
N VAL A 52 -3.72 -1.99 10.83
CA VAL A 52 -4.65 -3.13 10.91
C VAL A 52 -5.53 -2.89 12.13
N TYR A 53 -6.83 -3.07 11.96
CA TYR A 53 -7.88 -2.75 12.92
C TYR A 53 -8.71 -4.00 13.23
N GLU A 54 -9.25 -4.10 14.44
CA GLU A 54 -10.03 -5.28 14.86
C GLU A 54 -11.48 -5.20 14.40
N SER A 55 -11.95 -4.00 14.06
CA SER A 55 -13.33 -3.74 13.62
C SER A 55 -13.38 -2.81 12.41
N GLN A 56 -14.51 -2.87 11.69
CA GLN A 56 -14.76 -1.97 10.57
C GLN A 56 -14.84 -0.51 11.05
N ASP A 57 -15.51 -0.25 12.17
CA ASP A 57 -15.67 1.10 12.74
C ASP A 57 -14.31 1.76 13.05
N GLU A 58 -13.35 1.00 13.58
CA GLU A 58 -11.98 1.48 13.81
C GLU A 58 -11.27 1.82 12.49
N ALA A 59 -11.44 1.00 11.46
CA ALA A 59 -10.85 1.25 10.15
C ALA A 59 -11.50 2.46 9.45
N GLU A 60 -12.82 2.64 9.56
CA GLU A 60 -13.55 3.80 9.05
C GLU A 60 -13.15 5.09 9.78
N GLY A 61 -12.93 5.04 11.10
CA GLY A 61 -12.36 6.14 11.85
C GLY A 61 -11.00 6.58 11.31
N ALA A 62 -10.11 5.61 11.03
CA ALA A 62 -8.81 5.90 10.43
C ALA A 62 -8.92 6.49 9.01
N LEU A 63 -9.86 5.99 8.19
CA LEU A 63 -10.14 6.56 6.86
C LEU A 63 -10.60 8.02 6.95
N SER A 64 -11.44 8.37 7.92
CA SER A 64 -11.87 9.75 8.16
C SER A 64 -10.69 10.66 8.51
N GLU A 65 -9.82 10.24 9.44
CA GLU A 65 -8.62 11.00 9.83
C GLU A 65 -7.64 11.21 8.67
N ILE A 66 -7.46 10.18 7.85
CA ILE A 66 -6.64 10.26 6.63
C ILE A 66 -7.27 11.25 5.65
N SER A 67 -8.58 11.16 5.40
CA SER A 67 -9.31 12.06 4.52
C SER A 67 -9.14 13.52 4.96
N ASP A 68 -9.37 13.80 6.24
CA ASP A 68 -9.22 15.15 6.81
C ASP A 68 -7.79 15.69 6.66
N SER A 69 -6.79 14.83 6.87
CA SER A 69 -5.39 15.18 6.72
C SER A 69 -5.03 15.52 5.26
N LEU A 70 -5.47 14.69 4.32
CA LEU A 70 -5.21 14.88 2.89
C LEU A 70 -5.92 16.13 2.35
N GLN A 71 -7.16 16.39 2.76
CA GLN A 71 -7.89 17.61 2.38
C GLN A 71 -7.18 18.90 2.86
N GLN A 72 -6.47 18.81 3.98
CA GLN A 72 -5.66 19.91 4.52
C GLN A 72 -4.23 19.94 3.96
N ASN A 73 -3.94 19.11 2.94
CA ASN A 73 -2.63 18.93 2.33
C ASN A 73 -1.53 18.59 3.35
N ARG A 74 -1.89 17.91 4.44
CA ARG A 74 -0.95 17.48 5.48
C ARG A 74 -0.34 16.13 5.09
N PRO A 75 0.95 15.92 5.38
CA PRO A 75 1.58 14.64 5.12
C PRO A 75 0.96 13.54 5.99
N LEU A 76 0.72 12.37 5.41
CA LEU A 76 0.31 11.18 6.15
C LEU A 76 1.51 10.64 6.93
N ARG A 77 1.28 10.36 8.21
CA ARG A 77 2.27 9.72 9.07
C ARG A 77 1.97 8.24 9.20
N ILE A 78 2.87 7.40 8.73
CA ILE A 78 2.81 5.95 8.92
C ILE A 78 3.89 5.55 9.90
N THR A 79 3.53 4.78 10.93
CA THR A 79 4.48 4.28 11.93
C THR A 79 4.59 2.76 11.82
N SER A 80 5.81 2.24 11.64
CA SER A 80 6.07 0.81 11.70
C SER A 80 6.22 0.33 13.15
N GLN A 81 5.90 -0.95 13.34
CA GLN A 81 6.19 -1.70 14.57
C GLN A 81 7.69 -1.62 14.98
N ALA A 82 8.60 -1.40 14.04
CA ALA A 82 10.03 -1.20 14.29
C ALA A 82 10.42 0.26 14.62
N SER A 83 9.47 1.09 15.07
CA SER A 83 9.66 2.51 15.43
C SER A 83 10.14 3.42 14.28
N ARG A 84 10.04 2.97 13.02
CA ARG A 84 10.28 3.83 11.86
C ARG A 84 9.02 4.64 11.56
N GLN A 85 9.20 5.93 11.30
CA GLN A 85 8.13 6.82 10.88
C GLN A 85 8.37 7.26 9.44
N TRP A 86 7.34 7.17 8.61
CA TRP A 86 7.32 7.75 7.27
C TRP A 86 6.35 8.92 7.25
N LEU A 87 6.78 10.01 6.62
CA LEU A 87 5.94 11.14 6.28
C LEU A 87 5.74 11.11 4.77
N ILE A 88 4.51 10.84 4.35
CA ILE A 88 4.13 10.75 2.95
C ILE A 88 3.44 12.05 2.59
N PRO A 89 4.01 12.87 1.69
CA PRO A 89 3.34 14.06 1.19
C PRO A 89 1.95 13.75 0.62
N ALA A 90 0.96 14.63 0.84
CA ALA A 90 -0.42 14.39 0.42
C ALA A 90 -0.57 14.24 -1.10
N ASP A 91 0.24 14.97 -1.87
CA ASP A 91 0.33 14.89 -3.33
C ASP A 91 0.90 13.56 -3.85
N ARG A 92 1.55 12.78 -2.98
CA ARG A 92 2.04 11.44 -3.29
C ARG A 92 1.02 10.36 -3.00
N VAL A 93 -0.13 10.66 -2.41
CA VAL A 93 -1.18 9.67 -2.14
C VAL A 93 -2.13 9.60 -3.33
N HIS A 94 -2.24 8.41 -3.93
CA HIS A 94 -3.14 8.18 -5.06
C HIS A 94 -4.56 7.89 -4.57
N TYR A 95 -4.71 6.84 -3.77
CA TYR A 95 -5.96 6.47 -3.12
C TYR A 95 -5.66 5.62 -1.89
N VAL A 96 -6.69 5.44 -1.05
CA VAL A 96 -6.61 4.67 0.19
C VAL A 96 -7.71 3.62 0.17
N VAL A 97 -7.38 2.39 0.54
CA VAL A 97 -8.30 1.23 0.57
C VAL A 97 -8.40 0.69 1.97
N CYS A 98 -9.60 0.30 2.38
CA CYS A 98 -9.83 -0.59 3.51
C CYS A 98 -10.25 -1.96 2.99
N GLU A 99 -9.48 -2.99 3.32
CA GLU A 99 -9.76 -4.38 2.94
C GLU A 99 -9.95 -5.25 4.19
N GLU A 100 -10.88 -6.19 4.14
CA GLU A 100 -11.00 -7.23 5.17
C GLU A 100 -9.84 -8.23 4.99
N VAL A 101 -9.17 -8.57 6.09
CA VAL A 101 -8.02 -9.47 6.11
C VAL A 101 -8.19 -10.56 7.16
N GLN A 102 -7.74 -11.76 6.81
CA GLN A 102 -7.59 -12.87 7.74
C GLN A 102 -6.15 -12.91 8.24
N ARG A 103 -5.94 -12.85 9.55
CA ARG A 103 -4.58 -12.90 10.11
C ARG A 103 -4.07 -14.33 10.12
N PRO A 104 -2.75 -14.56 9.99
CA PRO A 104 -2.17 -15.90 10.12
C PRO A 104 -2.46 -16.57 11.47
N LYS A 105 -2.77 -15.79 12.52
CA LYS A 105 -3.18 -16.30 13.84
C LYS A 105 -4.66 -16.71 13.92
N ASP A 106 -5.46 -16.31 12.93
CA ASP A 106 -6.89 -16.63 12.84
C ASP A 106 -7.11 -17.91 11.99
N GLN A 107 -6.02 -18.62 11.62
CA GLN A 107 -6.01 -19.95 10.99
C GLN A 107 -5.76 -21.05 12.02
#